data_AF-A0A109GF56-F1
#
_entry.id   AF-A0A109GF56-F1
#
_cell.length_a   1.000
_cell.length_b   1.000
_cell.length_c   1.000
_cell.angle_alpha   90.00
_cell.angle_beta   90.00
_cell.angle_gamma   90.00
#
_symmetry.space_group_name_H-M   'P 1'
#
loop_
_entity.id
_entity.type
_entity.pdbx_description
1 polymer ?
#
loop_
_entity_poly.entity_id
_entity_poly.type
_entity_poly.pdbx_seq_one_letter_code
_entity_poly.pdbx_strand_id
1 'polypeptide(L)'
;METLESRVSRLEYYIKLLSGTSEQEAKPFIDLVVRNQLTKKEVEEILILCEDTKNEYIEQKAEGLTDFVPLLTQFVGMLNYKLTPRETVESLRYQPSYQDVMNEFFEIIQWIRD
;
A
#
# COMPACT_ATOMS: atom_id res chain seq x y z
N MET A 1 21.18 15.04 -4.40
CA MET A 1 20.68 15.67 -5.63
C MET A 1 20.23 14.56 -6.55
N GLU A 2 19.00 14.58 -7.04
CA GLU A 2 18.49 13.57 -7.97
C GLU A 2 19.12 13.77 -9.36
N THR A 3 19.47 12.68 -10.08
CA THR A 3 20.08 12.77 -11.42
C THR A 3 19.04 12.63 -12.52
N LEU A 4 19.39 13.00 -13.76
CA LEU A 4 18.49 12.82 -14.91
C LEU A 4 18.24 11.32 -15.17
N GLU A 5 19.26 10.48 -15.03
CA GLU A 5 19.18 9.04 -15.19
C GLU A 5 18.19 8.45 -14.20
N SER A 6 18.25 8.83 -12.91
CA SER A 6 17.31 8.30 -11.91
C SER A 6 15.87 8.73 -12.18
N ARG A 7 15.67 9.95 -12.70
CA ARG A 7 14.35 10.44 -13.11
C ARG A 7 13.80 9.66 -14.31
N VAL A 8 14.63 9.41 -15.33
CA VAL A 8 14.25 8.62 -16.51
C VAL A 8 13.87 7.20 -16.10
N SER A 9 14.70 6.53 -15.29
CA SER A 9 14.39 5.17 -14.81
C SER A 9 13.10 5.10 -13.99
N ARG A 10 12.78 6.14 -13.20
CA ARG A 10 11.52 6.22 -12.46
C ARG A 10 10.32 6.38 -13.40
N LEU A 11 10.44 7.19 -14.45
CA LEU A 11 9.40 7.33 -15.47
C LEU A 11 9.17 6.01 -16.24
N GLU A 12 10.25 5.32 -16.63
CA GLU A 12 10.15 4.00 -17.27
C GLU A 12 9.43 2.99 -16.38
N TYR A 13 9.67 3.04 -15.07
CA TYR A 13 8.98 2.21 -14.09
C TYR A 13 7.49 2.57 -13.98
N TYR A 14 7.13 3.86 -13.93
CA TYR A 14 5.73 4.28 -13.92
C TYR A 14 4.97 3.83 -15.17
N ILE A 15 5.60 3.90 -16.34
CA ILE A 15 5.02 3.39 -17.59
C ILE A 15 4.76 1.88 -17.49
N LYS A 16 5.72 1.12 -16.95
CA LYS A 16 5.55 -0.33 -16.74
C LYS A 16 4.39 -0.64 -15.81
N LEU A 17 4.29 0.07 -14.68
CA LEU A 17 3.17 -0.09 -13.74
C LEU A 17 1.83 0.16 -14.42
N LEU A 18 1.70 1.26 -15.16
CA LEU A 18 0.46 1.60 -15.90
C LEU A 18 0.11 0.56 -16.98
N SER A 19 1.10 -0.02 -17.65
CA SER A 19 0.87 -1.00 -18.72
C SER A 19 0.44 -2.39 -18.24
N GLY A 20 0.72 -2.74 -16.98
CA GLY A 20 0.51 -4.07 -16.42
C GLY A 20 -0.78 -4.23 -15.61
N THR A 21 -1.63 -3.20 -15.54
CA THR A 21 -2.79 -3.18 -14.65
C THR A 21 -4.09 -2.91 -15.41
N SER A 22 -5.14 -3.67 -15.09
CA SER A 22 -6.52 -3.33 -15.44
C SER A 22 -6.90 -1.96 -14.84
N GLU A 23 -7.62 -1.13 -15.60
CA GLU A 23 -7.85 0.29 -15.34
C GLU A 23 -8.57 0.61 -14.00
N GLN A 24 -9.22 -0.40 -13.40
CA GLN A 24 -10.09 -0.25 -12.22
C GLN A 24 -9.45 -0.71 -10.90
N GLU A 25 -8.42 -1.56 -10.92
CA GLU A 25 -7.95 -2.27 -9.71
C GLU A 25 -6.68 -1.67 -9.08
N ALA A 26 -5.73 -1.11 -9.84
CA ALA A 26 -4.53 -0.49 -9.23
C ALA A 26 -4.31 1.00 -9.54
N LYS A 27 -5.23 1.65 -10.28
CA LYS A 27 -5.09 3.07 -10.60
C LYS A 27 -4.93 3.97 -9.36
N PRO A 28 -5.69 3.80 -8.25
CA PRO A 28 -5.54 4.65 -7.07
C PRO A 28 -4.15 4.55 -6.42
N PHE A 29 -3.60 3.33 -6.28
CA PHE A 29 -2.26 3.14 -5.74
C PHE A 29 -1.18 3.66 -6.68
N ILE A 30 -1.33 3.44 -7.99
CA ILE A 30 -0.37 3.97 -8.98
C ILE A 30 -0.38 5.51 -8.99
N ASP A 31 -1.55 6.14 -8.88
CA ASP A 31 -1.64 7.61 -8.73
C ASP A 31 -0.89 8.10 -7.49
N LEU A 32 -1.08 7.42 -6.35
CA LEU A 32 -0.38 7.72 -5.11
C LEU A 32 1.15 7.61 -5.27
N VAL A 33 1.62 6.56 -5.94
CA VAL A 33 3.03 6.31 -6.25
C VAL A 33 3.63 7.45 -7.06
N VAL A 34 2.93 7.87 -8.13
CA VAL A 34 3.39 8.92 -9.05
C VAL A 34 3.39 10.28 -8.36
N ARG A 35 2.31 10.64 -7.66
CA ARG A 35 2.17 11.94 -6.99
C ARG A 35 3.20 12.15 -5.90
N ASN A 36 3.55 11.09 -5.16
CA ASN A 36 4.58 11.13 -4.12
C ASN A 36 5.99 10.83 -4.64
N GLN A 37 6.16 10.69 -5.96
CA GLN A 37 7.45 10.50 -6.62
C GLN A 37 8.25 9.32 -6.06
N LEU A 38 7.56 8.23 -5.72
CA LEU A 38 8.20 7.05 -5.16
C LEU A 38 9.14 6.42 -6.19
N THR A 39 10.34 6.08 -5.75
CA THR A 39 11.28 5.30 -6.53
C THR A 39 10.81 3.85 -6.65
N LYS A 40 11.34 3.12 -7.63
CA LYS A 40 11.06 1.68 -7.79
C LYS A 40 11.27 0.91 -6.48
N LYS A 41 12.40 1.15 -5.81
CA LYS A 41 12.74 0.51 -4.54
C LYS A 41 11.69 0.77 -3.46
N GLU A 42 11.24 2.02 -3.32
CA GLU A 42 10.21 2.38 -2.33
C GLU A 42 8.88 1.69 -2.63
N VAL A 43 8.51 1.56 -3.92
CA VAL A 43 7.29 0.83 -4.29
C VAL A 43 7.42 -0.65 -3.98
N GLU A 44 8.57 -1.26 -4.29
CA GLU A 44 8.83 -2.67 -3.97
C GLU A 44 8.78 -2.93 -2.45
N GLU A 45 9.35 -2.03 -1.63
CA GLU A 45 9.28 -2.10 -0.17
C GLU A 45 7.84 -2.02 0.36
N ILE A 46 6.99 -1.17 -0.24
CA ILE A 46 5.58 -1.09 0.13
C ILE A 46 4.84 -2.37 -0.24
N LEU A 47 5.08 -2.94 -1.43
CA LEU A 47 4.43 -4.18 -1.84
C LEU A 47 4.84 -5.38 -0.97
N ILE A 48 6.11 -5.43 -0.56
CA ILE A 48 6.59 -6.41 0.43
C ILE A 48 5.85 -6.23 1.75
N LEU A 49 5.76 -4.99 2.26
CA LEU A 49 5.01 -4.70 3.49
C LEU A 49 3.55 -5.14 3.38
N CYS A 50 2.88 -4.90 2.26
CA CYS A 50 1.49 -5.36 2.03
C CYS A 50 1.36 -6.88 2.06
N GLU A 51 2.32 -7.60 1.44
CA GLU A 51 2.32 -9.05 1.41
C GLU A 51 2.54 -9.65 2.80
N ASP A 52 3.53 -9.14 3.55
CA ASP A 52 3.81 -9.57 4.91
C ASP A 52 2.60 -9.31 5.83
N THR A 53 2.01 -8.12 5.72
CA THR A 53 0.81 -7.73 6.50
C THR A 53 -0.39 -8.61 6.19
N LYS A 54 -0.60 -8.96 4.92
CA LYS A 54 -1.68 -9.87 4.50
C LYS A 54 -1.47 -11.27 5.07
N ASN A 55 -0.25 -11.80 5.03
CA ASN A 55 0.05 -13.13 5.55
C ASN A 55 -0.20 -13.19 7.06
N GLU A 56 0.32 -12.21 7.81
CA GLU A 56 0.07 -12.08 9.25
C GLU A 56 -1.44 -11.95 9.56
N TYR A 57 -2.19 -11.16 8.77
CA TYR A 57 -3.65 -11.05 8.92
C TYR A 57 -4.38 -12.39 8.74
N ILE A 58 -3.97 -13.18 7.76
CA ILE A 58 -4.55 -14.52 7.49
C ILE A 58 -4.26 -15.46 8.66
N GLU A 59 -3.02 -15.45 9.17
CA GLU A 59 -2.60 -16.26 10.32
C GLU A 59 -3.38 -15.88 11.58
N GLN A 60 -3.44 -14.59 11.91
CA GLN A 60 -4.20 -14.07 13.05
C GLN A 60 -5.70 -14.44 12.95
N LYS A 61 -6.30 -14.35 11.76
CA LYS A 61 -7.69 -14.81 11.55
C LYS A 61 -7.86 -16.31 11.77
N ALA A 62 -6.92 -17.12 11.31
CA ALA A 62 -6.97 -18.57 11.51
C ALA A 62 -6.85 -18.96 12.99
N GLU A 63 -6.16 -18.14 13.79
CA GLU A 63 -6.05 -18.27 15.25
C GLU A 63 -7.27 -17.72 16.01
N GLY A 64 -8.22 -17.09 15.31
CA GLY A 64 -9.46 -16.56 15.89
C GLY A 64 -9.34 -15.14 16.46
N LEU A 65 -8.29 -14.40 16.12
CA LEU A 65 -8.19 -12.99 16.50
C LEU A 65 -9.24 -12.14 15.76
N THR A 66 -9.73 -11.12 16.47
CA THR A 66 -10.74 -10.17 15.98
C THR A 66 -10.33 -8.71 16.12
N ASP A 67 -9.24 -8.43 16.86
CA ASP A 67 -8.70 -7.08 17.00
C ASP A 67 -7.41 -6.95 16.17
N PHE A 68 -7.48 -6.14 15.11
CA PHE A 68 -6.37 -5.91 14.18
C PHE A 68 -5.76 -4.50 14.33
N VAL A 69 -6.11 -3.76 15.40
CA VAL A 69 -5.46 -2.46 15.70
C VAL A 69 -3.94 -2.59 15.86
N PRO A 70 -3.38 -3.64 16.51
CA PRO A 70 -1.94 -3.82 16.59
C PRO A 70 -1.29 -4.01 15.21
N LEU A 71 -1.91 -4.80 14.33
CA LEU A 71 -1.41 -5.06 12.98
C LEU A 71 -1.44 -3.79 12.12
N LEU A 72 -2.51 -3.01 12.20
CA LEU A 72 -2.58 -1.69 11.57
C LEU A 72 -1.47 -0.75 12.10
N THR A 73 -1.25 -0.74 13.42
CA THR A 73 -0.22 0.10 14.04
C THR A 73 1.17 -0.25 13.51
N GLN A 74 1.47 -1.53 13.36
CA GLN A 74 2.71 -2.00 12.75
C GLN A 74 2.82 -1.58 11.27
N PHE A 75 1.77 -1.80 10.48
CA PHE A 75 1.73 -1.39 9.08
C PHE A 75 2.03 0.11 8.92
N VAL A 76 1.38 0.95 9.72
CA VAL A 76 1.59 2.41 9.72
C VAL A 76 3.00 2.78 10.17
N GLY A 77 3.53 2.10 11.18
CA GLY A 77 4.90 2.34 11.67
C GLY A 77 5.99 2.00 10.66
N MET A 78 5.72 1.08 9.73
CA MET A 78 6.66 0.65 8.68
C MET A 78 6.42 1.36 7.33
N LEU A 79 5.33 2.10 7.20
CA LEU A 79 4.96 2.73 5.95
C LEU A 79 5.99 3.80 5.53
N ASN A 80 6.23 3.92 4.22
CA ASN A 80 7.11 4.94 3.67
C ASN A 80 6.64 6.35 4.11
N TYR A 81 7.55 7.15 4.66
CA TYR A 81 7.26 8.49 5.22
C TYR A 81 6.66 9.49 4.23
N LYS A 82 6.78 9.24 2.92
CA LYS A 82 6.15 10.06 1.86
C LYS A 82 4.66 9.81 1.73
N LEU A 83 4.14 8.76 2.38
CA LEU A 83 2.77 8.33 2.24
C LEU A 83 1.96 8.61 3.50
N THR A 84 0.69 8.95 3.30
CA THR A 84 -0.24 9.11 4.42
C THR A 84 -0.97 7.79 4.66
N PRO A 85 -1.01 7.27 5.91
CA PRO A 85 -1.60 5.97 6.21
C PRO A 85 -3.00 5.75 5.65
N ARG A 86 -3.89 6.73 5.87
CA ARG A 86 -5.28 6.66 5.44
C ARG A 86 -5.42 6.54 3.93
N GLU A 87 -4.72 7.39 3.20
CA GLU A 87 -4.77 7.44 1.74
C GLU A 87 -4.14 6.18 1.13
N THR A 88 -3.06 5.67 1.74
CA THR A 88 -2.44 4.42 1.32
C THR A 88 -3.40 3.24 1.48
N VAL A 89 -3.98 3.06 2.67
CA VAL A 89 -4.97 2.00 2.92
C VAL A 89 -6.12 2.12 1.93
N GLU A 90 -6.70 3.31 1.78
CA GLU A 90 -7.81 3.56 0.84
C GLU A 90 -7.46 3.22 -0.61
N SER A 91 -6.25 3.58 -1.06
CA SER A 91 -5.79 3.30 -2.42
C SER A 91 -5.54 1.81 -2.68
N LEU A 92 -5.10 1.06 -1.66
CA LEU A 92 -4.76 -0.36 -1.75
C LEU A 92 -5.98 -1.28 -1.65
N ARG A 93 -7.13 -0.80 -1.13
CA ARG A 93 -8.40 -1.56 -1.10
C ARG A 93 -8.85 -2.06 -2.47
N TYR A 94 -8.43 -1.39 -3.54
CA TYR A 94 -8.79 -1.75 -4.91
C TYR A 94 -7.91 -2.87 -5.48
N GLN A 95 -6.79 -3.20 -4.85
CA GLN A 95 -5.94 -4.31 -5.26
C GLN A 95 -6.49 -5.63 -4.72
N PRO A 96 -6.92 -6.58 -5.58
CA PRO A 96 -7.56 -7.82 -5.13
C PRO A 96 -6.72 -8.64 -4.16
N SER A 97 -5.39 -8.61 -4.30
CA SER A 97 -4.47 -9.35 -3.45
C SER A 97 -4.45 -8.89 -1.98
N TYR A 98 -4.82 -7.64 -1.70
CA TYR A 98 -4.74 -7.04 -0.37
C TYR A 98 -6.10 -6.53 0.14
N GLN A 99 -7.15 -6.70 -0.65
CA GLN A 99 -8.45 -6.08 -0.41
C GLN A 99 -9.00 -6.37 0.99
N ASP A 100 -8.91 -7.62 1.46
CA ASP A 100 -9.48 -8.02 2.77
C ASP A 100 -8.82 -7.29 3.94
N VAL A 101 -7.48 -7.32 4.03
CA VAL A 101 -6.75 -6.66 5.12
C VAL A 101 -6.86 -5.13 5.03
N MET A 102 -6.89 -4.57 3.81
CA MET A 102 -7.03 -3.13 3.63
C MET A 102 -8.44 -2.63 3.95
N ASN A 103 -9.47 -3.45 3.73
CA ASN A 103 -10.83 -3.14 4.18
C ASN A 103 -10.90 -3.14 5.71
N GLU A 104 -10.33 -4.14 6.39
CA GLU A 104 -10.27 -4.19 7.86
C GLU A 104 -9.62 -2.93 8.44
N PHE A 105 -8.44 -2.57 7.91
CA PHE A 105 -7.72 -1.37 8.32
C PHE A 105 -8.52 -0.10 8.07
N PHE A 106 -9.22 -0.02 6.95
CA PHE A 106 -10.05 1.13 6.64
C PHE A 106 -11.16 1.31 7.67
N GLU A 107 -11.86 0.24 8.04
CA GLU A 107 -12.93 0.29 9.06
C GLU A 107 -12.37 0.74 10.42
N ILE A 108 -11.23 0.19 10.85
CA ILE A 108 -10.54 0.61 12.08
C ILE A 108 -10.21 2.10 12.04
N ILE A 109 -9.68 2.61 10.92
CA ILE A 109 -9.34 4.03 10.75
C ILE A 109 -10.58 4.93 10.82
N GLN A 110 -11.73 4.50 10.29
CA GLN A 110 -12.96 5.28 10.40
C GLN A 110 -13.47 5.29 11.85
N TRP A 111 -13.43 4.15 12.54
CA TRP A 111 -13.91 4.03 13.92
C TRP A 111 -13.13 4.89 14.91
N ILE A 112 -11.80 5.01 14.77
CA ILE A 112 -10.95 5.83 15.66
C ILE A 112 -11.24 7.34 15.54
N ARG A 113 -11.91 7.78 14.47
CA ARG A 113 -12.23 9.19 14.23
C ARG A 113 -13.52 9.68 14.86
N ASP A 114 -14.39 8.77 15.30
CA ASP A 114 -15.64 9.08 16.00
C ASP A 114 -15.45 9.09 17.54
#